data_AF-A0A971ABV8-F1
#
_entry.id   AF-A0A971ABV8-F1
#
_cell.length_a   1.000
_cell.length_b   1.000
_cell.length_c   1.000
_cell.angle_alpha   90.00
_cell.angle_beta   90.00
_cell.angle_gamma   90.00
#
_symmetry.space_group_name_H-M   'P 1'
#
loop_
_entity.id
_entity.type
_entity.pdbx_description
1 polymer ?
#
loop_
_entity_poly.entity_id
_entity_poly.type
_entity_poly.pdbx_seq_one_letter_code
_entity_poly.pdbx_strand_id
1 'polypeptide(L)'
;MAKGATHVLGLDIGNSTIKLVELALGRSGVQLVTEPVVVVTPPGSVAGGVITDGTAVSEVIHSLVTEYRCKTKKTVASVGGDTSVVARVISMPRMTGKELEEAMQWELDRQTPFPVDQVIYDFAPLPTPEGAPEGENMEVFLAVGQEDMINAHVQALQTAKLVPLHIDVEPLALARALIGLPDDKYREQTAIIIDCGATFTGIYIFRQGWPAFLRTVPTAGEAMTEAIREETGASPEMAEQAKRQFANVAAMGGEGGSSVAPESGVFDSAYEEGSESAGTGPVLPDLETLPATDVEVETEPEPAPGAAASAAAEAAATAGAPGGPAPADLPPEIVSAREIVAEAISQRVYDLVTEIGRSMDFYRRQHRDERLTEIMLVGGSAHLPGLPELIAAETGLPTRIANPFDHISADGITTPEYLRDVGPTMAVAVGLALRDMVE
;
A
#
# COMPACT_ATOMS: atom_id res chain seq x y z
N MET A 1 7.41 32.13 -4.25
CA MET A 1 7.35 30.72 -3.80
C MET A 1 8.69 30.37 -3.19
N ALA A 2 8.71 29.85 -1.95
CA ALA A 2 9.95 29.35 -1.37
C ALA A 2 10.45 28.18 -2.22
N LYS A 3 11.76 28.09 -2.45
CA LYS A 3 12.35 26.98 -3.19
C LYS A 3 12.18 25.71 -2.33
N GLY A 4 11.44 24.71 -2.83
CA GLY A 4 11.16 23.45 -2.13
C GLY A 4 12.42 22.75 -1.63
N ALA A 5 12.30 21.90 -0.60
CA ALA A 5 13.41 21.12 -0.09
C ALA A 5 13.89 20.09 -1.12
N THR A 6 15.18 20.14 -1.45
CA THR A 6 15.83 19.25 -2.43
C THR A 6 16.61 18.10 -1.79
N HIS A 7 16.49 17.92 -0.48
CA HIS A 7 17.13 16.85 0.29
C HIS A 7 16.31 16.56 1.54
N VAL A 8 15.57 15.45 1.51
CA VAL A 8 14.45 15.17 2.42
C VAL A 8 14.46 13.72 2.87
N LEU A 9 14.13 13.51 4.14
CA LEU A 9 13.73 12.21 4.68
C LEU A 9 12.24 12.01 4.48
N GLY A 10 11.85 10.94 3.80
CA GLY A 10 10.49 10.42 3.80
C GLY A 10 10.35 9.41 4.92
N LEU A 11 9.40 9.63 5.82
CA LEU A 11 9.16 8.76 6.96
C LEU A 11 7.71 8.30 7.00
N ASP A 12 7.49 7.00 6.82
CA ASP A 12 6.18 6.37 6.93
C ASP A 12 6.11 5.60 8.25
N ILE A 13 5.27 6.09 9.18
CA ILE A 13 5.11 5.54 10.53
C ILE A 13 3.88 4.63 10.55
N GLY A 14 4.08 3.38 10.14
CA GLY A 14 3.01 2.39 10.07
C GLY A 14 2.76 1.61 11.36
N ASN A 15 1.63 0.89 11.40
CA ASN A 15 1.24 0.02 12.52
C ASN A 15 2.27 -1.08 12.81
N SER A 16 2.74 -1.77 11.75
CA SER A 16 3.68 -2.90 11.88
C SER A 16 5.13 -2.52 11.59
N THR A 17 5.36 -1.48 10.79
CA THR A 17 6.72 -1.07 10.39
C THR A 17 6.86 0.45 10.30
N ILE A 18 8.02 0.96 10.71
CA ILE A 18 8.48 2.31 10.42
C ILE A 18 9.45 2.23 9.24
N LYS A 19 9.25 3.10 8.25
CA LYS A 19 9.95 3.10 6.98
C LYS A 19 10.63 4.44 6.74
N LEU A 20 11.90 4.41 6.37
CA LEU A 20 12.74 5.59 6.15
C LEU A 20 13.41 5.54 4.79
N VAL A 21 13.36 6.65 4.04
CA VAL A 21 14.14 6.85 2.83
C VAL A 21 14.71 8.26 2.78
N GLU A 22 15.96 8.42 2.36
CA GLU A 22 16.59 9.73 2.15
C GLU A 22 16.81 9.96 0.65
N LEU A 23 16.14 10.97 0.10
CA LEU A 23 16.28 11.36 -1.30
C LEU A 23 16.87 12.75 -1.42
N ALA A 24 17.62 12.98 -2.51
CA ALA A 24 18.09 14.29 -2.90
C ALA A 24 17.85 14.54 -4.40
N LEU A 25 17.55 15.78 -4.76
CA LEU A 25 17.48 16.24 -6.14
C LEU A 25 18.86 16.69 -6.60
N GLY A 26 19.51 15.86 -7.42
CA GLY A 26 20.79 16.13 -8.06
C GLY A 26 20.63 16.84 -9.42
N ARG A 27 21.74 16.98 -10.15
CA ARG A 27 21.73 17.53 -11.52
C ARG A 27 21.12 16.57 -12.54
N SER A 28 21.22 15.26 -12.27
CA SER A 28 20.78 14.16 -13.13
C SER A 28 19.41 13.60 -12.75
N GLY A 29 18.69 14.25 -11.84
CA GLY A 29 17.40 13.77 -11.31
C GLY A 29 17.46 13.44 -9.83
N VAL A 30 16.46 12.70 -9.37
CA VAL A 30 16.36 12.26 -7.97
C VAL A 30 17.29 11.07 -7.74
N GLN A 31 18.01 11.10 -6.62
CA GLN A 31 18.93 10.06 -6.21
C GLN A 31 18.68 9.65 -4.76
N LEU A 32 18.88 8.36 -4.50
CA LEU A 32 18.92 7.79 -3.18
C LEU A 32 20.21 8.22 -2.46
N VAL A 33 20.11 8.58 -1.18
CA VAL A 33 21.25 9.09 -0.39
C VAL A 33 21.74 8.09 0.64
N THR A 34 20.82 7.28 1.18
CA THR A 34 21.06 6.16 2.11
C THR A 34 20.24 4.96 1.66
N GLU A 35 20.65 3.75 2.05
CA GLU A 35 19.83 2.56 1.86
C GLU A 35 18.42 2.80 2.46
N PRO A 36 17.32 2.46 1.76
CA PRO A 36 15.98 2.53 2.33
C PRO A 36 15.88 1.55 3.49
N VAL A 37 15.18 1.92 4.56
CA VAL A 37 15.14 1.13 5.79
C VAL A 37 13.71 0.81 6.17
N VAL A 38 13.48 -0.45 6.52
CA VAL A 38 12.21 -0.94 7.09
C VAL A 38 12.53 -1.58 8.44
N VAL A 39 11.93 -1.07 9.51
CA VAL A 39 12.03 -1.69 10.84
C VAL A 39 10.67 -1.96 11.43
N VAL A 40 10.58 -2.97 12.29
CA VAL A 40 9.34 -3.29 13.01
C VAL A 40 9.00 -2.14 13.96
N THR A 41 7.74 -1.69 13.91
CA THR A 41 7.21 -0.70 14.85
C THR A 41 7.19 -1.32 16.25
N PRO A 42 7.65 -0.62 17.30
CA PRO A 42 7.57 -1.14 18.66
C PRO A 42 6.12 -1.57 19.00
N PRO A 43 5.91 -2.80 19.50
CA PRO A 43 4.56 -3.32 19.73
C PRO A 43 3.71 -2.38 20.59
N GLY A 44 2.51 -2.07 20.12
CA GLY A 44 1.57 -1.19 20.83
C GLY A 44 1.93 0.29 20.85
N SER A 45 2.97 0.73 20.12
CA SER A 45 3.35 2.15 20.01
C SER A 45 2.63 2.92 18.91
N VAL A 46 2.00 2.19 17.97
CA VAL A 46 1.13 2.73 16.93
C VAL A 46 -0.09 1.80 16.82
N ALA A 47 -1.28 2.38 16.70
CA ALA A 47 -2.53 1.65 16.51
C ALA A 47 -3.40 2.37 15.46
N GLY A 48 -3.66 1.71 14.32
CA GLY A 48 -4.54 2.27 13.28
C GLY A 48 -4.06 3.62 12.72
N GLY A 49 -2.74 3.82 12.66
CA GLY A 49 -2.12 5.08 12.23
C GLY A 49 -2.02 6.14 13.34
N VAL A 50 -2.44 5.87 14.57
CA VAL A 50 -2.30 6.78 15.72
C VAL A 50 -1.07 6.38 16.55
N ILE A 51 -0.17 7.31 16.82
CA ILE A 51 0.97 7.08 17.72
C ILE A 51 0.48 7.09 19.17
N THR A 52 0.55 5.94 19.84
CA THR A 52 0.14 5.74 21.23
C THR A 52 1.30 5.85 22.21
N ASP A 53 2.51 5.47 21.79
CA ASP A 53 3.76 5.70 22.54
C ASP A 53 4.76 6.49 21.69
N GLY A 54 4.65 7.82 21.80
CA GLY A 54 5.54 8.73 21.09
C GLY A 54 7.00 8.62 21.50
N THR A 55 7.31 8.17 22.72
CA THR A 55 8.71 8.03 23.18
C THR A 55 9.36 6.86 22.47
N ALA A 56 8.71 5.69 22.47
CA ALA A 56 9.22 4.51 21.77
C ALA A 56 9.42 4.76 20.27
N VAL A 57 8.44 5.39 19.61
CA VAL A 57 8.56 5.77 18.19
C VAL A 57 9.72 6.74 17.95
N SER A 58 9.87 7.76 18.80
CA SER A 58 10.96 8.75 18.67
C SER A 58 12.34 8.12 18.85
N GLU A 59 12.50 7.20 19.79
CA GLU A 59 13.76 6.48 20.04
C GLU A 59 14.17 5.64 18.84
N VAL A 60 13.21 4.94 18.21
CA VAL A 60 13.45 4.19 16.97
C VAL A 60 13.87 5.12 15.84
N ILE A 61 13.12 6.20 15.58
CA ILE A 61 13.44 7.16 14.52
C ILE A 61 14.82 7.78 14.73
N HIS A 62 15.13 8.21 15.96
CA HIS A 62 16.44 8.78 16.29
C HIS A 62 17.57 7.77 16.06
N SER A 63 17.35 6.50 16.39
CA SER A 63 18.30 5.41 16.18
C SER A 63 18.55 5.18 14.69
N LEU A 64 17.49 5.06 13.88
CA LEU A 64 17.58 4.91 12.42
C LEU A 64 18.41 6.03 11.78
N VAL A 65 18.07 7.28 12.10
CA VAL A 65 18.74 8.47 11.54
C VAL A 65 20.22 8.50 11.90
N THR A 66 20.59 8.00 13.09
CA THR A 66 21.97 7.96 13.57
C THR A 66 22.76 6.81 12.96
N GLU A 67 22.18 5.60 12.96
CA GLU A 67 22.79 4.37 12.48
C GLU A 67 23.07 4.43 10.97
N TYR A 68 22.08 4.86 10.19
CA TYR A 68 22.19 5.01 8.74
C TYR A 68 22.84 6.33 8.31
N ARG A 69 23.24 7.16 9.28
CA ARG A 69 23.97 8.42 9.08
C ARG A 69 23.28 9.35 8.08
N CYS A 70 21.97 9.48 8.19
CA CYS A 70 21.18 10.37 7.33
C CYS A 70 21.74 11.80 7.37
N LYS A 71 21.84 12.41 6.19
CA LYS A 71 22.56 13.67 5.98
C LYS A 71 21.67 14.90 6.19
N THR A 72 20.36 14.75 6.08
CA THR A 72 19.36 15.81 6.33
C THR A 72 18.56 15.54 7.61
N LYS A 73 17.97 16.59 8.16
CA LYS A 73 16.97 16.52 9.24
C LYS A 73 15.58 16.92 8.76
N LYS A 74 15.49 17.48 7.55
CA LYS A 74 14.23 17.89 6.92
C LYS A 74 13.44 16.64 6.59
N THR A 75 12.24 16.54 7.17
CA THR A 75 11.45 15.31 7.13
C THR A 75 10.03 15.60 6.69
N VAL A 76 9.49 14.74 5.83
CA VAL A 76 8.08 14.69 5.48
C VAL A 76 7.56 13.35 5.98
N ALA A 77 6.46 13.38 6.73
CA ALA A 77 5.83 12.17 7.25
C ALA A 77 4.39 12.04 6.74
N SER A 78 3.90 10.82 6.62
CA SER A 78 2.50 10.53 6.35
C SER A 78 1.69 10.51 7.65
N VAL A 79 0.42 10.84 7.52
CA VAL A 79 -0.66 10.34 8.35
C VAL A 79 -1.61 9.53 7.48
N GLY A 80 -2.15 8.48 8.04
CA GLY A 80 -3.07 7.57 7.39
C GLY A 80 -3.96 6.91 8.41
N GLY A 81 -4.52 5.78 8.07
CA GLY A 81 -5.50 5.09 8.89
C GLY A 81 -6.91 5.23 8.35
N ASP A 82 -7.73 4.25 8.67
CA ASP A 82 -9.13 4.13 8.29
C ASP A 82 -10.07 4.89 9.24
N THR A 83 -9.59 5.30 10.42
CA THR A 83 -10.41 5.92 11.47
C THR A 83 -9.98 7.34 11.88
N SER A 84 -8.75 7.76 11.60
CA SER A 84 -8.18 9.02 12.08
C SER A 84 -7.96 10.07 10.98
N VAL A 85 -7.98 9.64 9.71
CA VAL A 85 -7.80 10.47 8.52
C VAL A 85 -8.89 10.16 7.50
N VAL A 86 -9.38 11.19 6.84
CA VAL A 86 -10.35 11.12 5.75
C VAL A 86 -9.80 11.90 4.58
N ALA A 87 -9.50 11.22 3.48
CA ALA A 87 -9.18 11.82 2.19
C ALA A 87 -10.26 11.47 1.17
N ARG A 88 -10.85 12.47 0.50
CA ARG A 88 -11.90 12.26 -0.50
C ARG A 88 -11.93 13.35 -1.55
N VAL A 89 -12.43 13.00 -2.73
CA VAL A 89 -12.80 13.97 -3.76
C VAL A 89 -14.27 14.33 -3.56
N ILE A 90 -14.57 15.62 -3.37
CA ILE A 90 -15.92 16.14 -3.25
C ILE A 90 -16.30 16.98 -4.47
N SER A 91 -17.57 16.95 -4.83
CA SER A 91 -18.13 17.81 -5.88
C SER A 91 -18.74 19.05 -5.26
N MET A 92 -18.34 20.21 -5.74
CA MET A 92 -18.83 21.51 -5.27
C MET A 92 -19.23 22.39 -6.44
N PRO A 93 -20.13 23.36 -6.25
CA PRO A 93 -20.36 24.40 -7.25
C PRO A 93 -19.05 25.10 -7.63
N ARG A 94 -18.89 25.45 -8.91
CA ARG A 94 -17.72 26.16 -9.41
C ARG A 94 -17.65 27.55 -8.78
N MET A 95 -16.53 27.83 -8.12
CA MET A 95 -16.31 29.10 -7.41
C MET A 95 -14.82 29.47 -7.40
N THR A 96 -14.50 30.68 -6.96
CA THR A 96 -13.12 31.19 -6.93
C THR A 96 -12.52 31.16 -5.51
N GLY A 97 -11.19 31.25 -5.40
CA GLY A 97 -10.41 30.97 -4.17
C GLY A 97 -11.09 31.30 -2.83
N LYS A 98 -11.43 32.57 -2.58
CA LYS A 98 -12.03 32.97 -1.29
C LYS A 98 -13.43 32.42 -1.06
N GLU A 99 -14.24 32.35 -2.12
CA GLU A 99 -15.59 31.76 -2.03
C GLU A 99 -15.49 30.27 -1.72
N LEU A 100 -14.50 29.58 -2.29
CA LEU A 100 -14.21 28.19 -1.98
C LEU A 100 -13.81 28.00 -0.52
N GLU A 101 -12.89 28.83 0.00
CA GLU A 101 -12.49 28.78 1.42
C GLU A 101 -13.69 28.94 2.36
N GLU A 102 -14.57 29.91 2.09
CA GLU A 102 -15.78 30.13 2.89
C GLU A 102 -16.76 28.95 2.77
N ALA A 103 -16.96 28.39 1.57
CA ALA A 103 -17.83 27.24 1.34
C ALA A 103 -17.29 25.96 1.99
N MET A 104 -15.97 25.75 1.98
CA MET A 104 -15.31 24.59 2.58
C MET A 104 -15.50 24.53 4.08
N GLN A 105 -15.57 25.68 4.77
CA GLN A 105 -15.86 25.71 6.22
C GLN A 105 -17.25 25.12 6.52
N TRP A 106 -18.25 25.39 5.70
CA TRP A 106 -19.59 24.82 5.84
C TRP A 106 -19.66 23.36 5.43
N GLU A 107 -18.90 22.99 4.39
CA GLU A 107 -18.88 21.62 3.90
C GLU A 107 -18.09 20.69 4.83
N LEU A 108 -17.10 21.21 5.56
CA LEU A 108 -16.33 20.46 6.54
C LEU A 108 -17.24 19.75 7.54
N ASP A 109 -18.18 20.47 8.17
CA ASP A 109 -19.17 19.94 9.13
C ASP A 109 -19.94 18.72 8.59
N ARG A 110 -20.15 18.64 7.27
CA ARG A 110 -20.89 17.55 6.61
C ARG A 110 -20.00 16.40 6.20
N GLN A 111 -18.73 16.68 5.93
CA GLN A 111 -17.77 15.73 5.39
C GLN A 111 -16.93 15.06 6.47
N THR A 112 -16.71 15.73 7.61
CA THR A 112 -15.92 15.18 8.71
C THR A 112 -16.77 14.26 9.60
N PRO A 113 -16.29 13.04 9.91
CA PRO A 113 -16.90 12.20 10.95
C PRO A 113 -16.47 12.61 12.37
N PHE A 114 -15.64 13.66 12.50
CA PHE A 114 -15.06 14.12 13.75
C PHE A 114 -15.64 15.48 14.18
N PRO A 115 -15.52 15.87 15.45
CA PRO A 115 -15.80 17.24 15.87
C PRO A 115 -14.92 18.24 15.11
N VAL A 116 -15.53 19.28 14.53
CA VAL A 116 -14.83 20.25 13.66
C VAL A 116 -13.80 21.10 14.40
N ASP A 117 -13.90 21.18 15.73
CA ASP A 117 -12.96 21.84 16.62
C ASP A 117 -11.76 20.95 17.01
N GLN A 118 -11.72 19.69 16.57
CA GLN A 118 -10.68 18.70 16.87
C GLN A 118 -10.02 18.15 15.60
N VAL A 119 -10.14 18.87 14.48
CA VAL A 119 -9.58 18.45 13.20
C VAL A 119 -8.66 19.51 12.61
N ILE A 120 -7.64 19.02 11.92
CA ILE A 120 -6.88 19.79 10.94
C ILE A 120 -7.36 19.32 9.56
N TYR A 121 -7.60 20.27 8.67
CA TYR A 121 -7.96 19.97 7.29
C TYR A 121 -7.21 20.86 6.32
N ASP A 122 -7.06 20.34 5.10
CA ASP A 122 -6.57 21.09 3.95
C ASP A 122 -7.34 20.62 2.71
N PHE A 123 -7.41 21.48 1.70
CA PHE A 123 -8.09 21.16 0.45
C PHE A 123 -7.42 21.79 -0.75
N ALA A 124 -7.55 21.13 -1.90
CA ALA A 124 -7.04 21.62 -3.17
C ALA A 124 -8.08 21.40 -4.29
N PRO A 125 -8.40 22.42 -5.09
CA PRO A 125 -9.21 22.23 -6.28
C PRO A 125 -8.46 21.34 -7.28
N LEU A 126 -9.15 20.36 -7.85
CA LEU A 126 -8.58 19.46 -8.85
C LEU A 126 -8.73 20.03 -10.26
N PRO A 127 -7.78 19.76 -11.17
CA PRO A 127 -7.89 20.21 -12.55
C PRO A 127 -9.13 19.64 -13.23
N THR A 128 -9.84 20.50 -13.96
CA THR A 128 -10.92 20.06 -14.85
C THR A 128 -10.31 19.48 -16.12
N PRO A 129 -10.71 18.26 -16.57
CA PRO A 129 -10.21 17.70 -17.83
C PRO A 129 -10.44 18.64 -19.02
N GLU A 130 -9.46 18.71 -19.93
CA GLU A 130 -9.58 19.51 -21.15
C GLU A 130 -10.79 19.07 -21.99
N GLY A 131 -11.61 20.03 -22.42
CA GLY A 131 -12.80 19.76 -23.23
C GLY A 131 -14.02 19.26 -22.44
N ALA A 132 -13.93 19.12 -21.12
CA ALA A 132 -15.12 18.95 -20.28
C ALA A 132 -16.06 20.16 -20.50
N PRO A 133 -17.39 19.95 -20.60
CA PRO A 133 -18.34 21.05 -20.64
C PRO A 133 -18.06 22.01 -19.49
N GLU A 134 -18.27 23.31 -19.70
CA GLU A 134 -18.22 24.30 -18.61
C GLU A 134 -19.28 23.90 -17.57
N GLY A 135 -18.84 23.09 -16.62
CA GLY A 135 -19.70 22.45 -15.63
C GLY A 135 -20.00 23.42 -14.52
N GLU A 136 -21.22 23.35 -14.01
CA GLU A 136 -21.64 24.07 -12.81
C GLU A 136 -20.84 23.65 -11.57
N ASN A 137 -20.22 22.46 -11.61
CA ASN A 137 -19.45 21.91 -10.50
C ASN A 137 -17.94 21.81 -10.82
N MET A 138 -17.15 21.83 -9.76
CA MET A 138 -15.72 21.54 -9.70
C MET A 138 -15.46 20.41 -8.70
N GLU A 139 -14.36 19.69 -8.90
CA GLU A 139 -13.87 18.67 -7.96
C GLU A 139 -12.84 19.29 -7.01
N VAL A 140 -12.92 18.93 -5.74
CA VAL A 140 -12.00 19.38 -4.69
C VAL A 140 -11.51 18.16 -3.93
N PHE A 141 -10.20 18.02 -3.80
CA PHE A 141 -9.60 17.05 -2.89
C PHE A 141 -9.61 17.63 -1.48
N LEU A 142 -10.25 16.94 -0.55
CA LEU A 142 -10.33 17.29 0.86
C LEU A 142 -9.61 16.22 1.68
N ALA A 143 -8.68 16.66 2.52
CA ALA A 143 -8.06 15.84 3.55
C ALA A 143 -8.39 16.41 4.94
N VAL A 144 -8.87 15.55 5.83
CA VAL A 144 -9.22 15.89 7.21
C VAL A 144 -8.58 14.85 8.13
N GLY A 145 -7.90 15.28 9.19
CA GLY A 145 -7.35 14.38 10.19
C GLY A 145 -7.57 14.91 11.60
N GLN A 146 -7.64 14.01 12.58
CA GLN A 146 -7.73 14.40 13.99
C GLN A 146 -6.47 15.16 14.41
N GLU A 147 -6.67 16.33 15.04
CA GLU A 147 -5.59 17.24 15.43
C GLU A 147 -4.57 16.56 16.37
N ASP A 148 -5.06 15.86 17.40
CA ASP A 148 -4.20 15.17 18.38
C ASP A 148 -3.29 14.11 17.72
N MET A 149 -3.83 13.37 16.75
CA MET A 149 -3.07 12.35 16.01
C MET A 149 -1.97 12.98 15.15
N ILE A 150 -2.27 14.08 14.44
CA ILE A 150 -1.28 14.81 13.64
C ILE A 150 -0.20 15.41 14.56
N ASN A 151 -0.62 16.01 15.66
CA ASN A 151 0.28 16.58 16.65
C ASN A 151 1.22 15.52 17.26
N ALA A 152 0.74 14.30 17.50
CA ALA A 152 1.57 13.20 17.97
C ALA A 152 2.69 12.85 16.97
N HIS A 153 2.42 12.84 15.66
CA HIS A 153 3.45 12.64 14.63
C HIS A 153 4.48 13.76 14.63
N VAL A 154 4.03 15.01 14.65
CA VAL A 154 4.93 16.18 14.71
C VAL A 154 5.81 16.14 15.96
N GLN A 155 5.25 15.81 17.12
CA GLN A 155 5.99 15.71 18.37
C GLN A 155 7.01 14.56 18.36
N ALA A 156 6.66 13.39 17.80
CA ALA A 156 7.57 12.27 17.68
C ALA A 156 8.80 12.62 16.81
N LEU A 157 8.56 13.27 15.67
CA LEU A 157 9.64 13.75 14.79
C LEU A 157 10.54 14.78 15.48
N GLN A 158 9.94 15.76 16.18
CA GLN A 158 10.70 16.79 16.91
C GLN A 158 11.53 16.19 18.05
N THR A 159 10.96 15.23 18.78
CA THR A 159 11.66 14.51 19.87
C THR A 159 12.82 13.68 19.31
N ALA A 160 12.67 13.10 18.12
CA ALA A 160 13.74 12.46 17.37
C ALA A 160 14.77 13.45 16.76
N LYS A 161 14.64 14.76 17.05
CA LYS A 161 15.50 15.86 16.55
C LYS A 161 15.46 16.04 15.04
N LEU A 162 14.33 15.70 14.42
CA LEU A 162 14.03 16.00 13.03
C LEU A 162 13.31 17.34 12.91
N VAL A 163 13.27 17.87 11.68
CA VAL A 163 12.57 19.09 11.31
C VAL A 163 11.41 18.70 10.39
N PRO A 164 10.18 18.58 10.92
CA PRO A 164 9.00 18.33 10.10
C PRO A 164 8.78 19.49 9.13
N LEU A 165 8.74 19.20 7.84
CA LEU A 165 8.39 20.17 6.80
C LEU A 165 6.91 20.09 6.46
N HIS A 166 6.40 18.87 6.26
CA HIS A 166 5.03 18.59 5.88
C HIS A 166 4.53 17.33 6.58
N ILE A 167 3.23 17.31 6.86
CA ILE A 167 2.46 16.10 7.16
C ILE A 167 1.57 15.86 5.96
N ASP A 168 1.68 14.68 5.35
CA ASP A 168 0.98 14.31 4.12
C ASP A 168 -0.05 13.21 4.35
N VAL A 169 -0.91 12.97 3.37
CA VAL A 169 -1.75 11.79 3.29
C VAL A 169 -1.16 10.77 2.31
N GLU A 170 -1.24 9.49 2.66
CA GLU A 170 -0.69 8.37 1.89
C GLU A 170 -1.07 8.36 0.40
N PRO A 171 -2.32 8.64 -0.02
CA PRO A 171 -2.70 8.57 -1.43
C PRO A 171 -1.90 9.55 -2.30
N LEU A 172 -1.61 10.75 -1.79
CA LEU A 172 -0.83 11.74 -2.54
C LEU A 172 0.66 11.37 -2.58
N ALA A 173 1.18 10.78 -1.51
CA ALA A 173 2.54 10.24 -1.50
C ALA A 173 2.68 9.11 -2.55
N LEU A 174 1.76 8.15 -2.56
CA LEU A 174 1.72 7.07 -3.56
C LEU A 174 1.65 7.62 -4.99
N ALA A 175 0.82 8.64 -5.22
CA ALA A 175 0.72 9.28 -6.52
C ALA A 175 2.08 9.81 -6.99
N ARG A 176 2.80 10.56 -6.12
CA ARG A 176 4.12 11.10 -6.44
C ARG A 176 5.17 10.02 -6.70
N ALA A 177 5.10 8.91 -5.98
CA ALA A 177 6.05 7.82 -6.11
C ALA A 177 5.86 6.97 -7.38
N LEU A 178 4.63 6.78 -7.83
CA LEU A 178 4.31 5.78 -8.86
C LEU A 178 3.76 6.34 -10.17
N ILE A 179 3.16 7.53 -10.17
CA ILE A 179 2.49 8.11 -11.35
C ILE A 179 2.77 9.60 -11.59
N GLY A 180 3.47 10.26 -10.67
CA GLY A 180 3.77 11.70 -10.70
C GLY A 180 5.16 12.04 -11.25
N LEU A 181 5.90 11.06 -11.77
CA LEU A 181 7.27 11.26 -12.21
C LEU A 181 7.33 11.87 -13.64
N PRO A 182 8.43 12.57 -14.00
CA PRO A 182 8.62 13.08 -15.35
C PRO A 182 8.60 11.94 -16.39
N ASP A 183 7.99 12.18 -17.55
CA ASP A 183 7.84 11.24 -18.68
C ASP A 183 6.94 10.02 -18.42
N ASP A 184 6.10 10.08 -17.39
CA ASP A 184 5.22 8.97 -17.07
C ASP A 184 4.02 8.84 -18.04
N LYS A 185 3.79 7.61 -18.52
CA LYS A 185 2.65 7.21 -19.35
C LYS A 185 1.29 7.44 -18.67
N TYR A 186 1.25 7.62 -17.35
CA TYR A 186 0.02 7.79 -16.59
C TYR A 186 -0.60 9.19 -16.67
N ARG A 187 0.10 10.19 -17.24
CA ARG A 187 -0.45 11.54 -17.44
C ARG A 187 -1.71 11.59 -18.30
N GLU A 188 -1.87 10.63 -19.20
CA GLU A 188 -3.01 10.54 -20.11
C GLU A 188 -3.93 9.35 -19.82
N GLN A 189 -3.71 8.65 -18.70
CA GLN A 189 -4.41 7.41 -18.35
C GLN A 189 -5.13 7.53 -17.01
N THR A 190 -6.06 6.60 -16.78
CA THR A 190 -6.63 6.37 -15.45
C THR A 190 -5.95 5.15 -14.83
N ALA A 191 -5.09 5.42 -13.86
CA ALA A 191 -4.29 4.42 -13.15
C ALA A 191 -4.90 4.09 -11.80
N ILE A 192 -4.67 2.87 -11.32
CA ILE A 192 -5.20 2.39 -10.05
C ILE A 192 -4.03 1.96 -9.19
N ILE A 193 -3.97 2.47 -7.96
CA ILE A 193 -3.00 2.05 -6.95
C ILE A 193 -3.79 1.35 -5.85
N ILE A 194 -3.39 0.12 -5.54
CA ILE A 194 -3.88 -0.62 -4.39
C ILE A 194 -2.74 -0.75 -3.40
N ASP A 195 -2.89 -0.14 -2.22
CA ASP A 195 -1.93 -0.23 -1.13
C ASP A 195 -2.45 -1.20 -0.06
N CYS A 196 -1.93 -2.42 -0.06
CA CYS A 196 -2.29 -3.45 0.91
C CYS A 196 -1.35 -3.38 2.12
N GLY A 197 -1.73 -2.55 3.09
CA GLY A 197 -0.98 -2.32 4.32
C GLY A 197 -1.09 -3.45 5.34
N ALA A 198 -0.92 -3.09 6.62
CA ALA A 198 -1.09 -4.01 7.75
C ALA A 198 -2.55 -4.06 8.21
N THR A 199 -3.16 -2.91 8.51
CA THR A 199 -4.50 -2.82 9.10
C THR A 199 -5.60 -2.53 8.07
N PHE A 200 -5.29 -1.80 7.01
CA PHE A 200 -6.24 -1.44 5.96
C PHE A 200 -5.63 -1.55 4.56
N THR A 201 -6.50 -1.65 3.57
CA THR A 201 -6.14 -1.58 2.15
C THR A 201 -6.71 -0.31 1.54
N GLY A 202 -5.83 0.50 0.95
CA GLY A 202 -6.18 1.68 0.18
C GLY A 202 -6.45 1.33 -1.28
N ILE A 203 -7.58 1.78 -1.82
CA ILE A 203 -7.95 1.65 -3.24
C ILE A 203 -8.07 3.06 -3.81
N TYR A 204 -7.10 3.44 -4.64
CA TYR A 204 -6.97 4.79 -5.15
C TYR A 204 -6.98 4.79 -6.67
N ILE A 205 -7.86 5.57 -7.26
CA ILE A 205 -7.95 5.76 -8.71
C ILE A 205 -7.50 7.17 -9.01
N PHE A 206 -6.54 7.29 -9.92
CA PHE A 206 -5.98 8.55 -10.37
C PHE A 206 -6.28 8.74 -11.84
N ARG A 207 -6.94 9.84 -12.18
CA ARG A 207 -7.25 10.25 -13.54
C ARG A 207 -6.26 11.32 -13.94
N GLN A 208 -5.43 11.05 -14.96
CA GLN A 208 -4.42 11.99 -15.44
C GLN A 208 -3.48 12.49 -14.33
N GLY A 209 -3.09 11.58 -13.44
CA GLY A 209 -2.24 11.88 -12.27
C GLY A 209 -2.97 12.49 -11.06
N TRP A 210 -4.24 12.87 -11.18
CA TRP A 210 -5.00 13.48 -10.09
C TRP A 210 -5.94 12.49 -9.40
N PRO A 211 -6.11 12.57 -8.06
CA PRO A 211 -7.04 11.71 -7.35
C PRO A 211 -8.46 11.86 -7.91
N ALA A 212 -9.10 10.75 -8.27
CA ALA A 212 -10.47 10.73 -8.77
C ALA A 212 -11.41 9.93 -7.85
N PHE A 213 -10.89 8.86 -7.24
CA PHE A 213 -11.64 8.05 -6.28
C PHE A 213 -10.70 7.47 -5.24
N LEU A 214 -11.12 7.52 -3.97
CA LEU A 214 -10.38 6.99 -2.84
C LEU A 214 -11.35 6.19 -1.98
N ARG A 215 -10.96 4.97 -1.67
CA ARG A 215 -11.69 4.13 -0.72
C ARG A 215 -10.70 3.36 0.13
N THR A 216 -10.99 3.31 1.42
CA THR A 216 -10.24 2.49 2.37
C THR A 216 -11.11 1.30 2.77
N VAL A 217 -10.53 0.11 2.73
CA VAL A 217 -11.14 -1.13 3.22
C VAL A 217 -10.43 -1.52 4.52
N PRO A 218 -11.13 -1.66 5.66
CA PRO A 218 -10.52 -1.93 6.97
C PRO A 218 -10.14 -3.42 7.12
N THR A 219 -9.42 -3.95 6.13
CA THR A 219 -8.86 -5.31 6.15
C THR A 219 -7.57 -5.33 5.32
N ALA A 220 -6.54 -5.98 5.85
CA ALA A 220 -5.25 -6.18 5.17
C ALA A 220 -4.43 -7.28 5.85
N GLY A 221 -3.10 -7.16 5.87
CA GLY A 221 -2.20 -8.23 6.28
C GLY A 221 -2.36 -8.73 7.72
N GLU A 222 -2.78 -7.88 8.67
CA GLU A 222 -3.01 -8.26 10.07
C GLU A 222 -4.22 -9.18 10.21
N ALA A 223 -5.28 -8.97 9.43
CA ALA A 223 -6.43 -9.87 9.39
C ALA A 223 -6.04 -11.27 8.90
N MET A 224 -5.06 -11.38 8.00
CA MET A 224 -4.52 -12.66 7.54
C MET A 224 -3.66 -13.33 8.63
N THR A 225 -2.82 -12.56 9.31
CA THR A 225 -2.03 -13.04 10.45
C THR A 225 -2.94 -13.56 11.57
N GLU A 226 -4.01 -12.84 11.86
CA GLU A 226 -5.00 -13.22 12.87
C GLU A 226 -5.74 -14.50 12.46
N ALA A 227 -6.11 -14.66 11.19
CA ALA A 227 -6.74 -15.88 10.73
C ALA A 227 -5.83 -17.12 10.88
N ILE A 228 -4.52 -16.98 10.62
CA ILE A 228 -3.53 -18.04 10.89
C ILE A 228 -3.46 -18.32 12.39
N ARG A 229 -3.49 -17.29 13.24
CA ARG A 229 -3.47 -17.44 14.70
C ARG A 229 -4.69 -18.21 15.21
N GLU A 230 -5.88 -17.89 14.70
CA GLU A 230 -7.15 -18.54 15.06
C GLU A 230 -7.15 -20.02 14.65
N GLU A 231 -6.69 -20.34 13.44
CA GLU A 231 -6.67 -21.70 12.92
C GLU A 231 -5.63 -22.59 13.63
N THR A 232 -4.46 -22.03 13.93
CA THR A 232 -3.28 -22.82 14.35
C THR A 232 -2.96 -22.72 15.84
N GLY A 233 -3.52 -21.73 16.54
CA GLY A 233 -3.19 -21.41 17.93
C GLY A 233 -1.78 -20.82 18.14
N ALA A 234 -1.09 -20.42 17.07
CA ALA A 234 0.26 -19.87 17.13
C ALA A 234 0.34 -18.52 17.90
N SER A 235 1.55 -18.09 18.27
CA SER A 235 1.76 -16.72 18.76
C SER A 235 1.60 -15.71 17.60
N PRO A 236 1.35 -14.42 17.87
CA PRO A 236 1.28 -13.39 16.83
C PRO A 236 2.54 -13.34 15.95
N GLU A 237 3.72 -13.47 16.56
CA GLU A 237 5.01 -13.46 15.86
C GLU A 237 5.18 -14.69 14.97
N MET A 238 4.83 -15.87 15.48
CA MET A 238 4.86 -17.12 14.72
C MET A 238 3.86 -17.12 13.56
N ALA A 239 2.65 -16.57 13.78
CA ALA A 239 1.64 -16.45 12.73
C ALA A 239 2.08 -15.48 11.61
N GLU A 240 2.71 -14.35 11.97
CA GLU A 240 3.26 -13.39 11.00
C GLU A 240 4.41 -14.03 10.21
N GLN A 241 5.28 -14.78 10.89
CA GLN A 241 6.36 -15.53 10.23
C GLN A 241 5.80 -16.60 9.28
N ALA A 242 4.81 -17.37 9.74
CA ALA A 242 4.15 -18.38 8.93
C ALA A 242 3.51 -17.78 7.68
N LYS A 243 2.84 -16.62 7.82
CA LYS A 243 2.28 -15.86 6.70
C LYS A 243 3.37 -15.51 5.69
N ARG A 244 4.49 -14.92 6.13
CA ARG A 244 5.57 -14.50 5.24
C ARG A 244 6.26 -15.67 4.53
N GLN A 245 6.37 -16.81 5.19
CA GLN A 245 7.11 -17.96 4.66
C GLN A 245 6.25 -18.90 3.80
N PHE A 246 4.97 -19.10 4.17
CA PHE A 246 4.16 -20.17 3.58
C PHE A 246 2.89 -19.69 2.88
N ALA A 247 2.46 -18.45 3.08
CA ALA A 247 1.24 -17.99 2.43
C ALA A 247 1.42 -17.95 0.90
N ASN A 248 0.48 -18.55 0.20
CA ASN A 248 0.44 -18.56 -1.26
C ASN A 248 -1.01 -18.63 -1.75
N VAL A 249 -1.47 -17.55 -2.37
CA VAL A 249 -2.84 -17.41 -2.88
C VAL A 249 -3.10 -18.39 -4.02
N ALA A 250 -2.08 -18.69 -4.83
CA ALA A 250 -2.22 -19.65 -5.93
C ALA A 250 -2.51 -21.08 -5.43
N ALA A 251 -2.12 -21.42 -4.19
CA ALA A 251 -2.38 -22.71 -3.58
C ALA A 251 -3.83 -22.84 -3.04
N MET A 252 -4.58 -21.74 -2.93
CA MET A 252 -5.96 -21.75 -2.42
C MET A 252 -6.97 -22.37 -3.40
N GLY A 253 -6.51 -22.77 -4.59
CA GLY A 253 -7.30 -23.46 -5.62
C GLY A 253 -7.29 -24.99 -5.57
N GLY A 254 -6.92 -25.60 -4.43
CA GLY A 254 -7.02 -27.05 -4.23
C GLY A 254 -8.45 -27.57 -4.42
N GLU A 255 -8.60 -28.77 -4.98
CA GLU A 255 -9.83 -29.43 -5.44
C GLU A 255 -11.05 -29.31 -4.48
N GLY A 256 -11.74 -28.17 -4.54
CA GLY A 256 -12.92 -27.89 -3.71
C GLY A 256 -13.71 -26.65 -4.13
N GLY A 257 -13.21 -25.87 -5.10
CA GLY A 257 -13.91 -24.76 -5.72
C GLY A 257 -15.07 -25.23 -6.60
N SER A 258 -16.14 -25.71 -5.99
CA SER A 258 -17.44 -25.75 -6.66
C SER A 258 -17.81 -24.32 -7.00
N SER A 259 -17.91 -24.02 -8.29
CA SER A 259 -18.49 -22.78 -8.82
C SER A 259 -19.83 -22.51 -8.14
N VAL A 260 -19.88 -21.54 -7.23
CA VAL A 260 -21.16 -20.97 -6.79
C VAL A 260 -21.42 -19.79 -7.73
N ALA A 261 -22.13 -20.07 -8.81
CA ALA A 261 -22.81 -19.03 -9.55
C ALA A 261 -23.81 -18.33 -8.61
N PRO A 262 -24.02 -17.01 -8.70
CA PRO A 262 -24.92 -16.31 -7.79
C PRO A 262 -26.36 -16.61 -8.22
N GLU A 263 -27.03 -17.53 -7.53
CA GLU A 263 -28.49 -17.62 -7.60
C GLU A 263 -29.12 -16.61 -6.65
N SER A 264 -29.90 -15.71 -7.26
CA SER A 264 -30.84 -14.81 -6.61
C SER A 264 -31.89 -15.60 -5.80
N GLY A 265 -32.04 -15.33 -4.51
CA GLY A 265 -33.21 -15.82 -3.77
C GLY A 265 -33.14 -15.70 -2.25
N VAL A 266 -33.81 -14.68 -1.72
CA VAL A 266 -34.61 -14.65 -0.48
C VAL A 266 -34.03 -15.40 0.74
N PHE A 267 -33.56 -14.62 1.72
CA PHE A 267 -33.32 -15.05 3.10
C PHE A 267 -34.62 -15.54 3.76
N ASP A 268 -34.61 -16.76 4.29
CA ASP A 268 -35.51 -17.17 5.37
C ASP A 268 -34.69 -17.78 6.52
N SER A 269 -35.13 -17.44 7.73
CA SER A 269 -34.42 -17.59 9.00
C SER A 269 -34.64 -18.97 9.64
N ALA A 270 -33.57 -19.61 10.10
CA ALA A 270 -33.63 -20.50 11.26
C ALA A 270 -32.22 -20.70 11.86
N TYR A 271 -32.02 -20.17 13.06
CA TYR A 271 -30.90 -20.50 13.94
C TYR A 271 -31.19 -21.86 14.60
N GLU A 272 -30.23 -22.78 14.55
CA GLU A 272 -30.14 -23.91 15.49
C GLU A 272 -28.74 -23.94 16.12
N GLU A 273 -28.71 -23.93 17.45
CA GLU A 273 -27.52 -24.03 18.29
C GLU A 273 -26.94 -25.46 18.24
N GLY A 274 -25.62 -25.56 18.04
CA GLY A 274 -24.89 -26.82 18.00
C GLY A 274 -23.54 -26.71 18.71
N SER A 275 -23.54 -27.14 19.97
CA SER A 275 -22.44 -27.64 20.83
C SER A 275 -20.98 -27.42 20.41
N GLU A 276 -20.25 -26.68 21.27
CA GLU A 276 -18.78 -26.68 21.34
C GLU A 276 -18.23 -28.06 21.69
N SER A 277 -17.45 -28.65 20.78
CA SER A 277 -16.43 -29.64 21.13
C SER A 277 -15.06 -29.01 20.95
N ALA A 278 -14.29 -28.87 22.02
CA ALA A 278 -12.89 -28.48 21.98
C ALA A 278 -12.07 -29.55 21.26
N GLY A 279 -11.95 -29.41 19.93
CA GLY A 279 -10.99 -30.13 19.11
C GLY A 279 -9.67 -29.39 19.10
N THR A 280 -8.57 -30.11 19.28
CA THR A 280 -7.23 -29.61 18.97
C THR A 280 -7.17 -29.32 17.48
N GLY A 281 -7.20 -28.04 17.09
CA GLY A 281 -7.00 -27.61 15.71
C GLY A 281 -5.66 -28.10 15.14
N PRO A 282 -5.48 -28.04 13.81
CA PRO A 282 -4.22 -28.43 13.18
C PRO A 282 -3.06 -27.60 13.77
N VAL A 283 -2.05 -28.29 14.30
CA VAL A 283 -0.86 -27.65 14.87
C VAL A 283 0.13 -27.42 13.74
N LEU A 284 0.59 -26.18 13.54
CA LEU A 284 1.67 -25.88 12.61
C LEU A 284 2.91 -26.74 12.95
N PRO A 285 3.63 -27.28 11.94
CA PRO A 285 4.93 -27.88 12.18
C PRO A 285 5.89 -26.87 12.83
N ASP A 286 6.93 -27.36 13.51
CA ASP A 286 7.90 -26.51 14.21
C ASP A 286 8.67 -25.63 13.21
N LEU A 287 8.21 -24.39 13.07
CA LEU A 287 8.71 -23.42 12.09
C LEU A 287 10.19 -23.07 12.30
N GLU A 288 10.72 -23.23 13.51
CA GLU A 288 12.15 -22.99 13.80
C GLU A 288 13.05 -24.08 13.21
N THR A 289 12.50 -25.25 12.90
CA THR A 289 13.22 -26.42 12.38
C THR A 289 13.11 -26.58 10.87
N LEU A 290 12.17 -25.87 10.23
CA LEU A 290 12.01 -25.87 8.78
C LEU A 290 13.10 -24.99 8.14
N PRO A 291 13.77 -25.46 7.09
CA PRO A 291 14.76 -24.63 6.40
C PRO A 291 14.07 -23.37 5.87
N ALA A 292 14.65 -22.20 6.15
CA ALA A 292 14.28 -20.98 5.45
C ALA A 292 14.45 -21.25 3.95
N THR A 293 13.39 -21.06 3.16
CA THR A 293 13.50 -21.12 1.71
C THR A 293 14.16 -19.83 1.23
N ASP A 294 15.48 -19.72 1.43
CA ASP A 294 16.29 -18.71 0.77
C ASP A 294 16.33 -19.08 -0.72
N VAL A 295 15.78 -18.20 -1.56
CA VAL A 295 15.86 -18.35 -3.02
C VAL A 295 17.27 -17.94 -3.46
N GLU A 296 18.22 -18.87 -3.42
CA GLU A 296 19.49 -18.70 -4.14
C GLU A 296 19.22 -18.86 -5.65
N VAL A 297 19.23 -17.73 -6.37
CA VAL A 297 19.09 -17.70 -7.83
C VAL A 297 20.44 -18.05 -8.45
N GLU A 298 20.57 -19.25 -9.02
CA GLU A 298 21.69 -19.57 -9.90
C GLU A 298 21.66 -18.66 -11.14
N THR A 299 22.72 -17.88 -11.33
CA THR A 299 22.88 -16.96 -12.46
C THR A 299 23.22 -17.73 -13.74
N GLU A 300 22.34 -17.72 -14.73
CA GLU A 300 22.72 -18.09 -16.11
C GLU A 300 23.43 -16.91 -16.82
N PRO A 301 24.40 -17.19 -17.73
CA PRO A 301 25.21 -16.15 -18.37
C PRO A 301 24.44 -15.39 -19.46
N GLU A 302 24.65 -14.07 -19.53
CA GLU A 302 24.05 -13.16 -20.53
C GLU A 302 24.27 -13.62 -21.98
N PRO A 303 23.27 -13.46 -22.88
CA PRO A 303 23.48 -13.58 -24.31
C PRO A 303 24.03 -12.26 -24.90
N ALA A 304 24.97 -12.42 -25.83
CA ALA A 304 25.64 -11.32 -26.55
C ALA A 304 24.68 -10.48 -27.42
N PRO A 305 25.02 -9.21 -27.73
CA PRO A 305 24.06 -8.25 -28.26
C PRO A 305 23.90 -8.35 -29.79
N GLY A 306 22.65 -8.35 -30.28
CA GLY A 306 22.37 -8.18 -31.71
C GLY A 306 20.89 -8.28 -32.10
N ALA A 307 20.40 -7.20 -32.69
CA ALA A 307 19.16 -7.02 -33.48
C ALA A 307 17.86 -6.71 -32.71
N ALA A 308 17.45 -5.45 -32.89
CA ALA A 308 16.27 -4.81 -32.35
C ALA A 308 14.97 -5.13 -33.12
N ALA A 309 13.86 -4.87 -32.43
CA ALA A 309 12.53 -4.56 -32.95
C ALA A 309 11.73 -5.70 -33.61
N SER A 310 11.23 -6.62 -32.78
CA SER A 310 9.95 -7.36 -32.99
C SER A 310 9.59 -8.30 -31.81
N ALA A 311 10.42 -8.41 -30.77
CA ALA A 311 10.25 -9.43 -29.71
C ALA A 311 9.53 -8.96 -28.43
N ALA A 312 9.06 -7.71 -28.36
CA ALA A 312 8.47 -7.14 -27.14
C ALA A 312 7.04 -7.62 -26.81
N ALA A 313 6.38 -8.35 -27.72
CA ALA A 313 5.03 -8.86 -27.51
C ALA A 313 4.97 -10.36 -27.15
N GLU A 314 6.03 -11.13 -27.41
CA GLU A 314 6.13 -12.55 -27.04
C GLU A 314 6.98 -12.79 -25.78
N ALA A 315 7.78 -11.81 -25.34
CA ALA A 315 8.55 -11.90 -24.09
C ALA A 315 7.70 -11.71 -22.82
N ALA A 316 6.44 -11.25 -22.94
CA ALA A 316 5.52 -11.06 -21.82
C ALA A 316 4.75 -12.35 -21.41
N ALA A 317 4.90 -13.44 -22.17
CA ALA A 317 4.19 -14.71 -21.93
C ALA A 317 5.08 -15.81 -21.28
N THR A 318 6.35 -15.52 -21.00
CA THR A 318 7.30 -16.49 -20.41
C THR A 318 8.17 -15.88 -19.31
N ALA A 319 7.68 -14.86 -18.60
CA ALA A 319 8.21 -14.51 -17.28
C ALA A 319 7.57 -15.47 -16.26
N GLY A 320 8.07 -16.71 -16.24
CA GLY A 320 7.72 -17.66 -15.19
C GLY A 320 8.07 -17.05 -13.83
N ALA A 321 7.20 -17.29 -12.85
CA ALA A 321 7.46 -17.04 -11.44
C ALA A 321 8.91 -17.44 -11.08
N PRO A 322 9.58 -16.73 -10.14
CA PRO A 322 10.91 -17.13 -9.71
C PRO A 322 10.85 -18.60 -9.27
N GLY A 323 11.71 -19.40 -9.88
CA GLY A 323 11.72 -20.85 -9.78
C GLY A 323 12.09 -21.33 -8.38
N GLY A 324 11.11 -21.30 -7.47
CA GLY A 324 11.12 -22.19 -6.32
C GLY A 324 11.00 -23.65 -6.78
N PRO A 325 11.41 -24.62 -5.95
CA PRO A 325 11.24 -26.03 -6.27
C PRO A 325 9.78 -26.31 -6.66
N ALA A 326 9.59 -27.14 -7.69
CA ALA A 326 8.26 -27.57 -8.09
C ALA A 326 7.52 -28.15 -6.87
N PRO A 327 6.18 -28.01 -6.75
CA PRO A 327 5.43 -28.48 -5.59
C PRO A 327 5.71 -29.93 -5.18
N ALA A 328 6.16 -30.77 -6.12
CA ALA A 328 6.50 -32.17 -5.92
C ALA A 328 7.84 -32.44 -5.18
N ASP A 329 8.72 -31.44 -5.04
CA ASP A 329 10.08 -31.61 -4.46
C ASP A 329 10.20 -31.07 -3.02
N LEU A 330 9.10 -30.56 -2.45
CA LEU A 330 9.11 -29.98 -1.10
C LEU A 330 8.91 -31.05 -0.01
N PRO A 331 9.60 -30.94 1.14
CA PRO A 331 9.33 -31.76 2.31
C PRO A 331 7.84 -31.76 2.70
N PRO A 332 7.25 -32.89 3.13
CA PRO A 332 5.83 -32.98 3.47
C PRO A 332 5.36 -31.98 4.53
N GLU A 333 6.23 -31.62 5.47
CA GLU A 333 5.94 -30.64 6.52
C GLU A 333 5.75 -29.23 5.95
N ILE A 334 6.52 -28.85 4.93
CA ILE A 334 6.39 -27.56 4.25
C ILE A 334 5.11 -27.52 3.41
N VAL A 335 4.76 -28.63 2.75
CA VAL A 335 3.50 -28.74 2.01
C VAL A 335 2.32 -28.57 2.97
N SER A 336 2.32 -29.31 4.09
CA SER A 336 1.30 -29.20 5.13
C SER A 336 1.20 -27.77 5.69
N ALA A 337 2.32 -27.12 6.00
CA ALA A 337 2.33 -25.74 6.49
C ALA A 337 1.72 -24.77 5.47
N ARG A 338 2.03 -24.92 4.18
CA ARG A 338 1.46 -24.11 3.09
C ARG A 338 -0.04 -24.32 2.96
N GLU A 339 -0.52 -25.56 3.03
CA GLU A 339 -1.94 -25.88 2.97
C GLU A 339 -2.71 -25.25 4.15
N ILE A 340 -2.23 -25.44 5.37
CA ILE A 340 -2.84 -24.87 6.59
C ILE A 340 -2.89 -23.34 6.50
N VAL A 341 -1.78 -22.70 6.13
CA VAL A 341 -1.73 -21.22 6.03
C VAL A 341 -2.62 -20.72 4.89
N ALA A 342 -2.64 -21.39 3.74
CA ALA A 342 -3.48 -21.02 2.61
C ALA A 342 -4.98 -21.15 2.95
N GLU A 343 -5.38 -22.23 3.62
CA GLU A 343 -6.75 -22.41 4.11
C GLU A 343 -7.14 -21.31 5.09
N ALA A 344 -6.29 -21.04 6.09
CA ALA A 344 -6.54 -20.04 7.12
C ALA A 344 -6.79 -18.62 6.55
N ILE A 345 -5.98 -18.19 5.57
CA ILE A 345 -6.11 -16.83 5.03
C ILE A 345 -7.15 -16.69 3.91
N SER A 346 -7.67 -17.80 3.40
CA SER A 346 -8.45 -17.84 2.15
C SER A 346 -9.65 -16.89 2.17
N GLN A 347 -10.49 -16.97 3.19
CA GLN A 347 -11.65 -16.11 3.32
C GLN A 347 -11.26 -14.63 3.36
N ARG A 348 -10.21 -14.27 4.11
CA ARG A 348 -9.74 -12.88 4.24
C ARG A 348 -9.22 -12.33 2.92
N VAL A 349 -8.51 -13.14 2.14
CA VAL A 349 -8.04 -12.77 0.81
C VAL A 349 -9.22 -12.60 -0.15
N TYR A 350 -10.17 -13.54 -0.19
CA TYR A 350 -11.34 -13.43 -1.07
C TYR A 350 -12.23 -12.24 -0.73
N ASP A 351 -12.44 -11.95 0.56
CA ASP A 351 -13.19 -10.77 1.00
C ASP A 351 -12.51 -9.48 0.51
N LEU A 352 -11.18 -9.39 0.67
CA LEU A 352 -10.41 -8.23 0.21
C LEU A 352 -10.51 -8.05 -1.32
N VAL A 353 -10.30 -9.12 -2.08
CA VAL A 353 -10.37 -9.09 -3.55
C VAL A 353 -11.78 -8.73 -4.03
N THR A 354 -12.81 -9.27 -3.38
CA THR A 354 -14.21 -8.92 -3.65
C THR A 354 -14.47 -7.43 -3.40
N GLU A 355 -13.94 -6.86 -2.31
CA GLU A 355 -14.08 -5.43 -2.02
C GLU A 355 -13.32 -4.55 -3.03
N ILE A 356 -12.17 -5.02 -3.53
CA ILE A 356 -11.47 -4.37 -4.66
C ILE A 356 -12.37 -4.38 -5.89
N GLY A 357 -12.91 -5.54 -6.28
CA GLY A 357 -13.83 -5.68 -7.42
C GLY A 357 -15.04 -4.75 -7.31
N ARG A 358 -15.71 -4.72 -6.15
CA ARG A 358 -16.84 -3.83 -5.86
C ARG A 358 -16.49 -2.35 -5.99
N SER A 359 -15.30 -1.96 -5.57
CA SER A 359 -14.81 -0.58 -5.68
C SER A 359 -14.59 -0.17 -7.14
N MET A 360 -14.04 -1.07 -7.95
CA MET A 360 -13.85 -0.85 -9.39
C MET A 360 -15.19 -0.74 -10.11
N ASP A 361 -16.13 -1.62 -9.79
CA ASP A 361 -17.48 -1.60 -10.32
C ASP A 361 -18.24 -0.33 -9.99
N PHE A 362 -18.12 0.14 -8.75
CA PHE A 362 -18.71 1.41 -8.32
C PHE A 362 -18.17 2.57 -9.16
N TYR A 363 -16.86 2.66 -9.33
CA TYR A 363 -16.24 3.70 -10.13
C TYR A 363 -16.66 3.64 -11.61
N ARG A 364 -16.59 2.46 -12.24
CA ARG A 364 -17.01 2.26 -13.64
C ARG A 364 -18.47 2.65 -13.90
N ARG A 365 -19.37 2.41 -12.94
CA ARG A 365 -20.79 2.79 -13.08
C ARG A 365 -21.00 4.31 -13.09
N GLN A 366 -20.18 5.05 -12.35
CA GLN A 366 -20.21 6.51 -12.30
C GLN A 366 -19.46 7.15 -13.49
N HIS A 367 -18.42 6.47 -14.00
CA HIS A 367 -17.52 6.97 -15.04
C HIS A 367 -17.49 6.05 -16.27
N ARG A 368 -18.61 5.97 -17.01
CA ARG A 368 -18.82 4.97 -18.09
C ARG A 368 -17.88 5.08 -19.28
N ASP A 369 -17.35 6.26 -19.56
CA ASP A 369 -16.52 6.54 -20.74
C ASP A 369 -15.02 6.53 -20.44
N GLU A 370 -14.62 6.24 -19.19
CA GLU A 370 -13.22 6.22 -18.78
C GLU A 370 -12.61 4.82 -18.91
N ARG A 371 -11.42 4.77 -19.51
CA ARG A 371 -10.66 3.53 -19.67
C ARG A 371 -9.67 3.37 -18.51
N LEU A 372 -9.97 2.41 -17.63
CA LEU A 372 -9.00 1.92 -16.64
C LEU A 372 -7.91 1.09 -17.34
N THR A 373 -6.64 1.34 -17.04
CA THR A 373 -5.52 0.73 -17.79
C THR A 373 -4.85 -0.42 -17.05
N GLU A 374 -4.45 -0.21 -15.79
CA GLU A 374 -3.78 -1.22 -14.97
C GLU A 374 -3.94 -0.93 -13.47
N ILE A 375 -3.69 -1.96 -12.67
CA ILE A 375 -3.58 -1.90 -11.21
C ILE A 375 -2.11 -2.05 -10.80
N MET A 376 -1.63 -1.10 -10.03
CA MET A 376 -0.34 -1.12 -9.35
C MET A 376 -0.55 -1.51 -7.89
N LEU A 377 -0.01 -2.66 -7.51
CA LEU A 377 -0.08 -3.18 -6.15
C LEU A 377 1.17 -2.80 -5.36
N VAL A 378 0.97 -2.22 -4.18
CA VAL A 378 2.01 -1.83 -3.22
C VAL A 378 1.59 -2.18 -1.79
N GLY A 379 2.47 -1.91 -0.82
CA GLY A 379 2.27 -2.27 0.58
C GLY A 379 2.91 -3.62 0.94
N GLY A 380 2.97 -3.93 2.24
CA GLY A 380 3.60 -5.16 2.75
C GLY A 380 2.93 -6.43 2.24
N SER A 381 1.60 -6.41 2.12
CA SER A 381 0.84 -7.57 1.67
C SER A 381 0.87 -7.76 0.14
N ALA A 382 1.46 -6.83 -0.61
CA ALA A 382 1.68 -6.98 -2.05
C ALA A 382 2.62 -8.15 -2.38
N HIS A 383 3.49 -8.54 -1.44
CA HIS A 383 4.39 -9.67 -1.59
C HIS A 383 3.71 -11.04 -1.49
N LEU A 384 2.42 -11.08 -1.14
CA LEU A 384 1.69 -12.33 -1.04
C LEU A 384 1.63 -13.01 -2.43
N PRO A 385 2.28 -14.16 -2.64
CA PRO A 385 2.34 -14.81 -3.94
C PRO A 385 0.94 -15.17 -4.45
N GLY A 386 0.65 -14.88 -5.73
CA GLY A 386 -0.66 -15.15 -6.35
C GLY A 386 -1.71 -14.05 -6.16
N LEU A 387 -1.45 -13.05 -5.30
CA LEU A 387 -2.40 -11.94 -5.07
C LEU A 387 -2.62 -11.07 -6.32
N PRO A 388 -1.57 -10.64 -7.07
CA PRO A 388 -1.76 -9.89 -8.31
C PRO A 388 -2.63 -10.64 -9.33
N GLU A 389 -2.42 -11.94 -9.50
CA GLU A 389 -3.15 -12.79 -10.42
C GLU A 389 -4.62 -12.92 -10.02
N LEU A 390 -4.90 -13.09 -8.72
CA LEU A 390 -6.25 -13.16 -8.20
C LEU A 390 -7.00 -11.82 -8.38
N ILE A 391 -6.34 -10.69 -8.10
CA ILE A 391 -6.91 -9.35 -8.34
C ILE A 391 -7.17 -9.14 -9.84
N ALA A 392 -6.25 -9.56 -10.71
CA ALA A 392 -6.43 -9.44 -12.15
C ALA A 392 -7.61 -10.29 -12.66
N ALA A 393 -7.78 -11.50 -12.12
CA ALA A 393 -8.90 -12.38 -12.44
C ALA A 393 -10.25 -11.77 -12.01
N GLU A 394 -10.33 -11.19 -10.81
CA GLU A 394 -11.55 -10.55 -10.30
C GLU A 394 -11.92 -9.27 -11.05
N THR A 395 -10.93 -8.40 -11.30
CA THR A 395 -11.18 -7.04 -11.82
C THR A 395 -11.18 -6.97 -13.35
N GLY A 396 -10.61 -7.99 -14.01
CA GLY A 396 -10.34 -8.01 -15.44
C GLY A 396 -9.27 -7.00 -15.88
N LEU A 397 -8.47 -6.47 -14.96
CA LEU A 397 -7.41 -5.50 -15.23
C LEU A 397 -6.02 -6.11 -15.05
N PRO A 398 -5.05 -5.80 -15.94
CA PRO A 398 -3.66 -6.14 -15.70
C PRO A 398 -3.22 -5.60 -14.33
N THR A 399 -2.69 -6.48 -13.49
CA THR A 399 -2.24 -6.14 -12.14
C THR A 399 -0.77 -6.49 -12.01
N ARG A 400 0.03 -5.56 -11.52
CA ARG A 400 1.46 -5.75 -11.28
C ARG A 400 1.86 -5.20 -9.93
N ILE A 401 2.90 -5.77 -9.33
CA ILE A 401 3.57 -5.16 -8.18
C ILE A 401 4.38 -3.97 -8.69
N ALA A 402 4.24 -2.81 -8.04
CA ALA A 402 4.94 -1.59 -8.44
C ALA A 402 6.16 -1.34 -7.55
N ASN A 403 7.22 -0.80 -8.16
CA ASN A 403 8.45 -0.44 -7.48
C ASN A 403 8.70 1.07 -7.61
N PRO A 404 8.67 1.84 -6.51
CA PRO A 404 8.87 3.28 -6.54
C PRO A 404 10.32 3.69 -6.87
N PHE A 405 11.26 2.74 -6.89
CA PHE A 405 12.68 3.00 -7.19
C PHE A 405 13.03 2.90 -8.68
N ASP A 406 12.11 2.49 -9.56
CA ASP A 406 12.37 2.27 -11.00
C ASP A 406 12.94 3.50 -11.72
N HIS A 407 12.69 4.70 -11.19
CA HIS A 407 13.14 5.98 -11.74
C HIS A 407 14.07 6.77 -10.81
N ILE A 408 14.61 6.13 -9.75
CA ILE A 408 15.50 6.75 -8.78
C ILE A 408 16.89 6.17 -8.92
N SER A 409 17.91 7.02 -9.11
CA SER A 409 19.29 6.55 -9.14
C SER A 409 19.72 6.10 -7.73
N ALA A 410 20.24 4.87 -7.62
CA ALA A 410 20.70 4.26 -6.38
C ALA A 410 22.17 3.80 -6.43
N ASP A 411 22.94 4.35 -7.38
CA ASP A 411 24.28 3.88 -7.72
C ASP A 411 25.22 3.90 -6.51
N GLY A 412 25.71 2.72 -6.14
CA GLY A 412 26.67 2.54 -5.03
C GLY A 412 26.08 2.71 -3.64
N ILE A 413 24.75 2.81 -3.50
CA ILE A 413 24.06 2.87 -2.20
C ILE A 413 23.60 1.49 -1.74
N THR A 414 22.95 0.73 -2.63
CA THR A 414 22.41 -0.61 -2.34
C THR A 414 22.28 -1.41 -3.63
N THR A 415 21.75 -2.64 -3.56
CA THR A 415 21.58 -3.54 -4.71
C THR A 415 20.20 -3.37 -5.37
N PRO A 416 20.08 -3.56 -6.70
CA PRO A 416 18.78 -3.59 -7.37
C PRO A 416 17.85 -4.69 -6.84
N GLU A 417 18.40 -5.83 -6.40
CA GLU A 417 17.66 -6.93 -5.77
C GLU A 417 16.98 -6.44 -4.49
N TYR A 418 17.74 -5.81 -3.59
CA TYR A 418 17.19 -5.26 -2.36
C TYR A 418 16.08 -4.24 -2.62
N LEU A 419 16.25 -3.34 -3.59
CA LEU A 419 15.23 -2.35 -3.94
C LEU A 419 13.95 -2.98 -4.53
N ARG A 420 14.07 -4.09 -5.27
CA ARG A 420 12.91 -4.85 -5.75
C ARG A 420 12.15 -5.49 -4.59
N ASP A 421 12.87 -5.99 -3.59
CA ASP A 421 12.29 -6.66 -2.43
C ASP A 421 11.61 -5.67 -1.47
N VAL A 422 12.22 -4.53 -1.16
CA VAL A 422 11.61 -3.54 -0.23
C VAL A 422 10.70 -2.55 -0.94
N GLY A 423 10.86 -2.36 -2.25
CA GLY A 423 10.20 -1.35 -3.07
C GLY A 423 8.70 -1.21 -2.83
N PRO A 424 7.90 -2.28 -2.97
CA PRO A 424 6.45 -2.22 -2.80
C PRO A 424 6.03 -1.66 -1.44
N THR A 425 6.81 -1.96 -0.39
CA THR A 425 6.52 -1.47 0.97
C THR A 425 6.93 -0.01 1.18
N MET A 426 7.83 0.52 0.35
CA MET A 426 8.45 1.84 0.47
C MET A 426 7.74 2.93 -0.33
N ALA A 427 6.70 2.60 -1.11
CA ALA A 427 6.04 3.54 -2.02
C ALA A 427 5.58 4.84 -1.33
N VAL A 428 4.95 4.74 -0.15
CA VAL A 428 4.57 5.91 0.65
C VAL A 428 5.81 6.72 1.05
N ALA A 429 6.80 6.10 1.69
CA ALA A 429 8.02 6.79 2.14
C ALA A 429 8.75 7.51 1.00
N VAL A 430 8.87 6.87 -0.17
CA VAL A 430 9.46 7.49 -1.37
C VAL A 430 8.64 8.70 -1.81
N GLY A 431 7.33 8.58 -1.89
CA GLY A 431 6.41 9.66 -2.23
C GLY A 431 6.48 10.87 -1.31
N LEU A 432 6.70 10.64 -0.01
CA LEU A 432 6.90 11.68 0.99
C LEU A 432 8.21 12.42 0.75
N ALA A 433 9.31 11.69 0.51
CA ALA A 433 10.62 12.29 0.23
C ALA A 433 10.63 13.09 -1.08
N LEU A 434 9.81 12.69 -2.06
CA LEU A 434 9.65 13.38 -3.34
C LEU A 434 8.84 14.68 -3.27
N ARG A 435 8.09 14.94 -2.18
CA ARG A 435 7.04 15.98 -2.14
C ARG A 435 7.44 17.37 -2.62
N ASP A 436 8.65 17.83 -2.31
CA ASP A 436 9.15 19.15 -2.71
C ASP A 436 10.08 19.09 -3.95
N MET A 437 10.29 17.89 -4.52
CA MET A 437 11.22 17.62 -5.61
C MET A 437 10.52 17.39 -6.95
N VAL A 438 9.24 17.04 -6.92
CA VAL A 438 8.38 16.82 -8.10
C VAL A 438 7.13 17.71 -7.98
N GLU A 439 6.63 18.19 -9.12
CA GLU A 439 5.44 19.05 -9.20
C GLU A 439 4.15 18.25 -9.25
#